data_AF-A0A971SQE6-F1
#
_entry.id   AF-A0A971SQE6-F1
#
_cell.length_a   1.000
_cell.length_b   1.000
_cell.length_c   1.000
_cell.angle_alpha   90.00
_cell.angle_beta   90.00
_cell.angle_gamma   90.00
#
_symmetry.space_group_name_H-M   'P 1'
#
loop_
_entity.id
_entity.type
_entity.pdbx_description
1 polymer ?
#
loop_
_entity_poly.entity_id
_entity_poly.type
_entity_poly.pdbx_seq_one_letter_code
_entity_poly.pdbx_strand_id
1 'polypeptide(L)'
;MSYIDYQKKFVTLTKAAEAVQSGDVIWIGSTLSIPITFLDRLAARADALKNVTLIGSMFVRSHVLFTDLRYQDSFKVISIVGRQMMPKAMANVQFIYNAGGSVIENICMKYGINALAVEVCPTDTNGICGFGAFGTHMTSYVNSYEGIKKRIVIINDFQPEGGKDERDFVDLSSCDFIAISHHKLFSTDEHDAPQP
;
A
#
# COMPACT_ATOMS: atom_id res chain seq x y z
N MET A 1 -18.91 17.22 10.88
CA MET A 1 -18.01 17.70 9.80
C MET A 1 -18.65 17.34 8.47
N SER A 2 -18.79 18.27 7.53
CA SER A 2 -19.60 18.03 6.33
C SER A 2 -18.88 17.16 5.30
N TYR A 3 -19.58 16.12 4.84
CA TYR A 3 -19.25 15.09 3.83
C TYR A 3 -18.66 15.59 2.48
N ILE A 4 -18.59 16.90 2.25
CA ILE A 4 -18.29 17.51 0.94
C ILE A 4 -16.77 17.69 0.66
N ASP A 5 -15.87 17.46 1.63
CA ASP A 5 -14.47 17.89 1.47
C ASP A 5 -13.54 16.88 0.76
N TYR A 6 -13.71 15.57 0.96
CA TYR A 6 -12.79 14.59 0.38
C TYR A 6 -12.95 14.43 -1.14
N GLN A 7 -14.12 14.74 -1.70
CA GLN A 7 -14.39 14.62 -3.14
C GLN A 7 -13.45 15.48 -3.99
N LYS A 8 -12.96 16.60 -3.46
CA LYS A 8 -11.99 17.48 -4.14
C LYS A 8 -10.57 16.92 -4.20
N LYS A 9 -10.30 15.86 -3.42
CA LYS A 9 -9.01 15.20 -3.32
C LYS A 9 -8.86 14.05 -4.33
N PHE A 10 -9.91 13.77 -5.10
CA PHE A 10 -9.84 12.84 -6.21
C PHE A 10 -8.95 13.38 -7.32
N VAL A 11 -7.94 12.61 -7.68
CA VAL A 11 -6.95 12.92 -8.69
C VAL A 11 -6.67 11.70 -9.56
N THR A 12 -6.01 11.92 -10.70
CA THR A 12 -5.50 10.80 -11.51
C THR A 12 -4.35 10.09 -10.80
N LEU A 13 -4.09 8.82 -11.13
CA LEU A 13 -2.90 8.11 -10.62
C LEU A 13 -1.60 8.87 -10.90
N THR A 14 -1.48 9.49 -12.09
CA THR A 14 -0.33 10.31 -12.43
C THR A 14 -0.19 11.49 -11.47
N LYS A 15 -1.29 12.18 -11.16
CA LYS A 15 -1.27 13.32 -10.25
C LYS A 15 -0.99 12.92 -8.80
N ALA A 16 -1.51 11.77 -8.37
CA ALA A 16 -1.14 11.17 -7.09
C ALA A 16 0.36 10.85 -7.05
N ALA A 17 0.90 10.25 -8.12
CA ALA A 17 2.32 9.92 -8.21
C ALA A 17 3.19 11.18 -8.19
N GLU A 18 2.78 12.29 -8.82
CA GLU A 18 3.46 13.59 -8.78
C GLU A 18 3.62 14.15 -7.35
N ALA A 19 2.75 13.77 -6.42
CA ALA A 19 2.85 14.20 -5.03
C ALA A 19 4.07 13.61 -4.31
N VAL A 20 4.66 12.51 -4.82
CA VAL A 20 5.89 11.93 -4.29
C VAL A 20 7.08 12.84 -4.59
N GLN A 21 7.90 13.08 -3.58
CA GLN A 21 9.08 13.94 -3.64
C GLN A 21 10.35 13.14 -3.34
N SER A 22 11.49 13.63 -3.83
CA SER A 22 12.80 13.07 -3.49
C SER A 22 13.01 13.03 -1.97
N GLY A 23 13.49 11.90 -1.45
CA GLY A 23 13.65 11.68 -0.01
C GLY A 23 12.41 11.18 0.72
N ASP A 24 11.25 11.03 0.07
CA ASP A 24 10.08 10.40 0.69
C ASP A 24 10.38 8.96 1.11
N VAL A 25 9.89 8.57 2.29
CA VAL A 25 9.94 7.19 2.80
C VAL A 25 8.51 6.70 2.94
N ILE A 26 8.11 5.87 2.00
CA ILE A 26 6.72 5.55 1.71
C ILE A 26 6.41 4.11 2.13
N TRP A 27 5.39 3.92 2.95
CA TRP A 27 4.77 2.61 3.11
C TRP A 27 3.84 2.30 1.95
N ILE A 28 4.15 1.24 1.21
CA ILE A 28 3.43 0.83 0.00
C ILE A 28 2.48 -0.34 0.23
N GLY A 29 2.20 -0.72 1.47
CA GLY A 29 1.25 -1.79 1.79
C GLY A 29 1.85 -3.19 1.89
N SER A 30 0.95 -4.17 1.96
CA SER A 30 1.30 -5.59 2.10
C SER A 30 0.55 -6.42 1.07
N THR A 31 1.24 -7.36 0.41
CA THR A 31 0.63 -8.33 -0.50
C THR A 31 -0.30 -7.69 -1.55
N LEU A 32 -1.62 -7.84 -1.40
CA LEU A 32 -2.64 -7.37 -2.33
C LEU A 32 -2.99 -5.88 -2.15
N SER A 33 -2.56 -5.26 -1.05
CA SER A 33 -2.78 -3.82 -0.82
C SER A 33 -1.67 -2.95 -1.43
N ILE A 34 -0.72 -3.55 -2.15
CA ILE A 34 0.36 -2.84 -2.83
C ILE A 34 -0.19 -2.25 -4.13
N PRO A 35 -0.17 -0.92 -4.30
CA PRO A 35 -0.86 -0.28 -5.41
C PRO A 35 -0.01 -0.32 -6.69
N ILE A 36 0.02 -1.46 -7.38
CA ILE A 36 0.91 -1.71 -8.53
C ILE A 36 0.74 -0.66 -9.64
N THR A 37 -0.49 -0.26 -9.95
CA THR A 37 -0.76 0.75 -10.99
C THR A 37 -0.30 2.16 -10.62
N PHE A 38 -0.23 2.47 -9.32
CA PHE A 38 0.42 3.69 -8.83
C PHE A 38 1.93 3.59 -8.95
N LEU A 39 2.52 2.42 -8.65
CA LEU A 39 3.95 2.19 -8.80
C LEU A 39 4.40 2.29 -10.26
N ASP A 40 3.57 1.92 -11.25
CA ASP A 40 3.84 2.16 -12.67
C ASP A 40 4.02 3.67 -12.96
N ARG A 41 3.14 4.51 -12.39
CA ARG A 41 3.22 5.96 -12.54
C ARG A 41 4.42 6.55 -11.81
N LEU A 42 4.80 5.95 -10.68
CA LEU A 42 5.98 6.36 -9.94
C LEU A 42 7.27 5.98 -10.68
N ALA A 43 7.33 4.80 -11.30
CA ALA A 43 8.46 4.36 -12.12
C ALA A 43 8.68 5.28 -13.33
N ALA A 44 7.60 5.79 -13.94
CA ALA A 44 7.69 6.79 -15.02
C ALA A 44 8.31 8.13 -14.58
N ARG A 45 8.44 8.38 -13.27
CA ARG A 45 9.07 9.58 -12.68
C ARG A 45 10.50 9.34 -12.18
N ALA A 46 11.11 8.18 -12.47
CA ALA A 46 12.43 7.83 -11.97
C ALA A 46 13.48 8.93 -12.17
N ASP A 47 13.57 9.50 -13.37
CA ASP A 47 14.55 10.56 -13.70
C ASP A 47 14.36 11.85 -12.89
N ALA A 48 13.15 12.10 -12.38
CA ALA A 48 12.79 13.28 -11.60
C ALA A 48 12.92 13.06 -10.08
N LEU A 49 13.18 11.84 -9.63
CA LEU A 49 13.18 11.45 -8.22
C LEU A 49 14.53 10.90 -7.80
N LYS A 50 14.93 11.21 -6.56
CA LYS A 50 16.16 10.71 -5.94
C LYS A 50 15.87 10.28 -4.51
N ASN A 51 16.49 9.17 -4.10
CA ASN A 51 16.44 8.67 -2.72
C ASN A 51 15.02 8.44 -2.17
N VAL A 52 14.08 8.02 -3.01
CA VAL A 52 12.74 7.60 -2.54
C VAL A 52 12.85 6.20 -1.97
N THR A 53 12.45 5.98 -0.72
CA THR A 53 12.44 4.65 -0.10
C THR A 53 11.02 4.08 -0.10
N LEU A 54 10.83 2.92 -0.72
CA LEU A 54 9.57 2.18 -0.73
C LEU A 54 9.66 1.01 0.25
N ILE A 55 8.81 1.01 1.27
CA ILE A 55 8.77 -0.02 2.32
C ILE A 55 7.44 -0.74 2.25
N GLY A 56 7.45 -2.07 2.23
CA GLY A 56 6.24 -2.86 2.33
C GLY A 56 6.52 -4.29 2.78
N SER A 57 5.52 -5.15 2.66
CA SER A 57 5.61 -6.52 3.15
C SER A 57 5.06 -7.53 2.15
N MET A 58 5.66 -8.73 2.11
CA MET A 58 5.13 -9.88 1.36
C MET A 58 4.82 -9.55 -0.12
N PHE A 59 5.83 -9.15 -0.89
CA PHE A 59 5.64 -8.82 -2.30
C PHE A 59 5.31 -10.07 -3.12
N VAL A 60 4.06 -10.16 -3.59
CA VAL A 60 3.57 -11.32 -4.35
C VAL A 60 3.51 -11.07 -5.86
N ARG A 61 3.49 -9.80 -6.29
CA ARG A 61 3.58 -9.39 -7.70
C ARG A 61 4.97 -8.84 -7.99
N SER A 62 5.53 -9.22 -9.13
CA SER A 62 6.73 -8.58 -9.67
C SER A 62 6.40 -7.17 -10.16
N HIS A 63 7.33 -6.23 -10.00
CA HIS A 63 7.22 -4.88 -10.52
C HIS A 63 8.63 -4.35 -10.82
N VAL A 64 8.77 -3.52 -11.85
CA VAL A 64 10.10 -3.05 -12.32
C VAL A 64 10.90 -2.34 -11.23
N LEU A 65 10.25 -1.58 -10.34
CA LEU A 65 10.91 -0.93 -9.20
C LEU A 65 11.54 -1.92 -8.21
N PHE A 66 11.10 -3.18 -8.20
CA PHE A 66 11.59 -4.19 -7.27
C PHE A 66 12.68 -5.07 -7.90
N THR A 67 12.67 -5.22 -9.21
CA THR A 67 13.50 -6.22 -9.92
C THR A 67 14.54 -5.63 -10.84
N ASP A 68 14.37 -4.38 -11.28
CA ASP A 68 15.23 -3.77 -12.28
C ASP A 68 16.18 -2.74 -11.64
N LEU A 69 17.47 -3.04 -11.70
CA LEU A 69 18.53 -2.21 -11.11
C LEU A 69 18.63 -0.82 -11.74
N ARG A 70 18.06 -0.59 -12.92
CA ARG A 70 18.02 0.76 -13.54
C ARG A 70 17.34 1.81 -12.67
N TYR A 71 16.47 1.38 -11.75
CA TYR A 71 15.73 2.27 -10.85
C TYR A 71 16.45 2.53 -9.51
N GLN A 72 17.61 1.91 -9.24
CA GLN A 72 18.25 1.94 -7.93
C GLN A 72 18.77 3.32 -7.50
N ASP A 73 19.08 4.21 -8.45
CA ASP A 73 19.56 5.56 -8.16
C ASP A 73 18.41 6.49 -7.72
N SER A 74 17.18 6.15 -8.11
CA SER A 74 15.96 6.89 -7.77
C SER A 74 15.23 6.29 -6.58
N PHE A 75 15.20 4.96 -6.51
CA PHE A 75 14.38 4.20 -5.56
C PHE A 75 15.18 3.16 -4.79
N LYS A 76 14.97 3.14 -3.47
CA LYS A 76 15.38 2.05 -2.58
C LYS A 76 14.15 1.27 -2.16
N VAL A 77 14.17 -0.05 -2.29
CA VAL A 77 13.05 -0.90 -1.91
C VAL A 77 13.41 -1.77 -0.71
N ILE A 78 12.55 -1.80 0.29
CA ILE A 78 12.71 -2.59 1.52
C ILE A 78 11.47 -3.43 1.72
N SER A 79 11.65 -4.75 1.78
CA SER A 79 10.59 -5.66 2.23
C SER A 79 10.84 -6.05 3.68
N ILE A 80 9.87 -5.83 4.57
CA ILE A 80 10.02 -6.17 5.99
C ILE A 80 9.65 -7.63 6.30
N VAL A 81 9.07 -8.34 5.32
CA VAL A 81 8.86 -9.80 5.36
C VAL A 81 9.23 -10.36 4.00
N GLY A 82 10.31 -11.15 3.95
CA GLY A 82 10.66 -11.95 2.77
C GLY A 82 9.58 -13.00 2.47
N ARG A 83 9.38 -13.34 1.20
CA ARG A 83 8.36 -14.29 0.73
C ARG A 83 8.52 -15.65 1.44
N GLN A 84 7.76 -15.90 2.52
CA GLN A 84 7.56 -17.25 3.03
C GLN A 84 6.32 -17.82 2.34
N MET A 85 6.51 -18.89 1.56
CA MET A 85 5.39 -19.66 1.04
C MET A 85 4.61 -20.23 2.23
N MET A 86 3.35 -19.84 2.38
CA MET A 86 2.45 -20.46 3.36
C MET A 86 1.67 -21.60 2.70
N PRO A 87 1.62 -22.81 3.30
CA PRO A 87 0.92 -23.97 2.72
C PRO A 87 -0.61 -23.81 2.66
N LYS A 88 -1.24 -24.48 1.69
CA LYS A 88 -2.67 -24.44 1.31
C LYS A 88 -3.69 -24.90 2.38
N ALA A 89 -3.35 -25.08 3.65
CA ALA A 89 -4.26 -25.62 4.68
C ALA A 89 -4.52 -24.60 5.80
N MET A 90 -5.45 -23.66 5.60
CA MET A 90 -5.74 -22.55 6.52
C MET A 90 -7.19 -22.49 7.03
N ALA A 91 -7.98 -23.57 6.87
CA ALA A 91 -9.38 -23.58 7.30
C ALA A 91 -9.57 -23.52 8.83
N ASN A 92 -8.52 -23.78 9.63
CA ASN A 92 -8.58 -23.88 11.09
C ASN A 92 -7.52 -23.05 11.83
N VAL A 93 -6.94 -22.02 11.20
CA VAL A 93 -5.87 -21.21 11.80
C VAL A 93 -6.42 -19.86 12.27
N GLN A 94 -6.41 -19.63 13.58
CA GLN A 94 -6.58 -18.30 14.16
C GLN A 94 -5.24 -17.57 14.13
N PHE A 95 -5.15 -16.50 13.35
CA PHE A 95 -3.96 -15.65 13.34
C PHE A 95 -3.90 -14.81 14.62
N ILE A 96 -2.87 -15.05 15.43
CA ILE A 96 -2.45 -14.08 16.45
C ILE A 96 -1.35 -13.24 15.80
N TYR A 97 -1.75 -12.06 15.34
CA TYR A 97 -0.87 -11.09 14.69
C TYR A 97 0.06 -10.44 15.73
N ASN A 98 1.12 -11.15 16.13
CA ASN A 98 2.14 -10.60 17.03
C ASN A 98 3.47 -10.35 16.29
N ALA A 99 3.41 -9.66 15.16
CA ALA A 99 4.37 -8.58 14.96
C ALA A 99 3.75 -7.38 15.67
N GLY A 100 3.84 -7.34 17.01
CA GLY A 100 3.13 -6.37 17.84
C GLY A 100 3.31 -4.95 17.29
N GLY A 101 2.29 -4.10 17.44
CA GLY A 101 2.32 -2.73 16.91
C GLY A 101 3.61 -1.97 17.17
N SER A 102 4.29 -2.26 18.29
CA SER A 102 5.61 -1.73 18.64
C SER A 102 6.71 -2.07 17.63
N VAL A 103 6.70 -3.25 16.99
CA VAL A 103 7.67 -3.60 15.93
C VAL A 103 7.44 -2.72 14.70
N ILE A 104 6.19 -2.57 14.27
CA ILE A 104 5.85 -1.73 13.12
C ILE A 104 6.16 -0.26 13.42
N GLU A 105 5.83 0.22 14.61
CA GLU A 105 6.17 1.58 15.06
C GLU A 105 7.69 1.80 15.09
N ASN A 106 8.47 0.84 15.60
CA ASN A 106 9.93 0.91 15.55
C ASN A 106 10.49 0.94 14.12
N ILE A 107 9.87 0.21 13.19
CA ILE A 107 10.21 0.28 11.77
C ILE A 107 9.91 1.68 11.23
N CYS A 108 8.72 2.22 11.52
CA CYS A 108 8.33 3.57 11.15
C CYS A 108 9.35 4.61 11.64
N MET A 109 9.72 4.56 12.93
CA MET A 109 10.71 5.46 13.52
C MET A 109 12.10 5.28 12.92
N LYS A 110 12.59 4.05 12.82
CA LYS A 110 13.96 3.74 12.34
C LYS A 110 14.19 4.20 10.91
N TYR A 111 13.19 4.02 10.04
CA TYR A 111 13.30 4.41 8.63
C TYR A 111 12.75 5.80 8.35
N GLY A 112 12.09 6.44 9.31
CA GLY A 112 11.47 7.76 9.14
C GLY A 112 10.32 7.74 8.13
N ILE A 113 9.45 6.72 8.20
CA ILE A 113 8.29 6.60 7.29
C ILE A 113 7.43 7.84 7.42
N ASN A 114 7.28 8.58 6.32
CA ASN A 114 6.62 9.88 6.29
C ASN A 114 5.40 9.92 5.34
N ALA A 115 5.19 8.87 4.54
CA ALA A 115 4.08 8.80 3.60
C ALA A 115 3.47 7.40 3.53
N LEU A 116 2.19 7.37 3.17
CA LEU A 116 1.41 6.18 2.91
C LEU A 116 0.94 6.22 1.44
N ALA A 117 1.14 5.13 0.70
CA ALA A 117 0.56 4.93 -0.63
C ALA A 117 0.03 3.50 -0.74
N VAL A 118 -1.28 3.31 -0.58
CA VAL A 118 -1.87 1.97 -0.47
C VAL A 118 -3.13 1.83 -1.27
N GLU A 119 -3.39 0.60 -1.70
CA GLU A 119 -4.68 0.22 -2.27
C GLU A 119 -5.68 -0.12 -1.17
N VAL A 120 -6.92 0.33 -1.35
CA VAL A 120 -8.02 0.16 -0.40
C VAL A 120 -9.28 -0.36 -1.09
N CYS A 121 -10.21 -0.87 -0.28
CA CYS A 121 -11.54 -1.32 -0.71
C CYS A 121 -12.38 -0.15 -1.23
N PRO A 122 -13.52 -0.42 -1.91
CA PRO A 122 -14.55 0.59 -2.13
C PRO A 122 -14.87 1.38 -0.87
N THR A 123 -15.17 2.67 -1.07
CA THR A 123 -15.67 3.52 0.01
C THR A 123 -17.09 3.11 0.38
N ASP A 124 -17.39 3.14 1.68
CA ASP A 124 -18.77 3.12 2.15
C ASP A 124 -19.47 4.48 1.94
N THR A 125 -20.72 4.60 2.38
CA THR A 125 -21.51 5.84 2.30
C THR A 125 -20.98 6.98 3.17
N ASN A 126 -20.01 6.72 4.05
CA ASN A 126 -19.43 7.69 4.98
C ASN A 126 -18.05 8.17 4.55
N GLY A 127 -17.51 7.67 3.43
CA GLY A 127 -16.14 8.01 3.01
C GLY A 127 -15.08 7.17 3.72
N ILE A 128 -15.43 6.00 4.23
CA ILE A 128 -14.53 5.10 4.96
C ILE A 128 -14.17 3.93 4.04
N CYS A 129 -12.87 3.63 3.93
CA CYS A 129 -12.37 2.50 3.13
C CYS A 129 -11.57 1.56 4.02
N GLY A 130 -11.77 0.25 3.90
CA GLY A 130 -10.89 -0.75 4.54
C GLY A 130 -9.56 -0.90 3.80
N PHE A 131 -8.47 -1.20 4.53
CA PHE A 131 -7.15 -1.52 3.93
C PHE A 131 -7.10 -2.87 3.19
N GLY A 132 -8.23 -3.57 3.12
CA GLY A 132 -8.38 -4.84 2.42
C GLY A 132 -7.79 -6.02 3.19
N ALA A 133 -8.03 -7.23 2.69
CA ALA A 133 -7.71 -8.49 3.39
C ALA A 133 -6.26 -8.61 3.92
N PHE A 134 -5.28 -7.97 3.27
CA PHE A 134 -3.87 -8.02 3.68
C PHE A 134 -3.32 -6.69 4.21
N GLY A 135 -4.07 -5.59 4.13
CA GLY A 135 -3.61 -4.31 4.67
C GLY A 135 -3.80 -4.19 6.18
N THR A 136 -4.78 -4.88 6.75
CA THR A 136 -5.15 -4.79 8.17
C THR A 136 -4.07 -5.22 9.16
N HIS A 137 -3.08 -5.98 8.70
CA HIS A 137 -2.02 -6.46 9.57
C HIS A 137 -0.99 -5.38 9.93
N MET A 138 -0.50 -4.64 8.94
CA MET A 138 0.61 -3.70 9.12
C MET A 138 0.22 -2.27 8.76
N THR A 139 -0.54 -2.10 7.68
CA THR A 139 -0.95 -0.76 7.21
C THR A 139 -1.76 -0.03 8.28
N SER A 140 -2.57 -0.74 9.07
CA SER A 140 -3.31 -0.17 10.20
C SER A 140 -2.43 0.47 11.28
N TYR A 141 -1.22 -0.04 11.50
CA TYR A 141 -0.24 0.56 12.43
C TYR A 141 0.51 1.72 11.79
N VAL A 142 0.88 1.56 10.52
CA VAL A 142 1.59 2.61 9.78
C VAL A 142 0.71 3.83 9.56
N ASN A 143 -0.58 3.66 9.23
CA ASN A 143 -1.50 4.76 9.00
C ASN A 143 -1.69 5.65 10.24
N SER A 144 -1.68 5.03 11.43
CA SER A 144 -1.77 5.74 12.71
C SER A 144 -0.46 6.37 13.18
N TYR A 145 0.66 6.11 12.49
CA TYR A 145 1.96 6.64 12.90
C TYR A 145 2.02 8.17 12.70
N GLU A 146 2.42 8.90 13.74
CA GLU A 146 2.47 10.37 13.75
C GLU A 146 3.42 10.98 12.71
N GLY A 147 4.40 10.20 12.25
CA GLY A 147 5.34 10.60 11.20
C GLY A 147 4.69 10.70 9.82
N ILE A 148 3.52 10.08 9.59
CA ILE A 148 2.81 10.16 8.31
C ILE A 148 2.30 11.60 8.09
N LYS A 149 2.89 12.25 7.08
CA LYS A 149 2.52 13.60 6.63
C LYS A 149 1.77 13.61 5.30
N LYS A 150 1.70 12.46 4.62
CA LYS A 150 1.10 12.32 3.30
C LYS A 150 0.38 10.98 3.17
N ARG A 151 -0.90 11.00 2.82
CA ARG A 151 -1.74 9.82 2.61
C ARG A 151 -2.28 9.81 1.18
N ILE A 152 -1.83 8.82 0.42
CA ILE A 152 -2.28 8.53 -0.94
C ILE A 152 -3.02 7.20 -0.88
N VAL A 153 -4.29 7.21 -1.27
CA VAL A 153 -5.11 6.00 -1.33
C VAL A 153 -5.59 5.74 -2.74
N ILE A 154 -5.52 4.48 -3.15
CA ILE A 154 -5.98 4.01 -4.45
C ILE A 154 -7.17 3.09 -4.22
N ILE A 155 -8.37 3.51 -4.61
CA ILE A 155 -9.58 2.70 -4.47
C ILE A 155 -9.62 1.65 -5.59
N ASN A 156 -9.76 0.38 -5.21
CA ASN A 156 -9.95 -0.73 -6.14
C ASN A 156 -11.15 -1.60 -5.73
N ASP A 157 -12.19 -1.61 -6.56
CA ASP A 157 -13.39 -2.44 -6.37
C ASP A 157 -13.15 -3.96 -6.28
N PHE A 158 -12.01 -4.45 -6.73
CA PHE A 158 -11.64 -5.86 -6.56
C PHE A 158 -11.01 -6.16 -5.21
N GLN A 159 -10.64 -5.15 -4.41
CA GLN A 159 -10.07 -5.33 -3.10
C GLN A 159 -11.18 -5.78 -2.11
N PRO A 160 -11.10 -7.01 -1.57
CA PRO A 160 -12.11 -7.48 -0.63
C PRO A 160 -11.98 -6.73 0.68
N GLU A 161 -13.12 -6.38 1.25
CA GLU A 161 -13.17 -5.79 2.59
C GLU A 161 -12.53 -6.75 3.60
N GLY A 162 -11.64 -6.19 4.41
CA GLY A 162 -10.96 -6.90 5.49
C GLY A 162 -10.81 -5.96 6.67
N GLY A 163 -10.85 -6.54 7.87
CA GLY A 163 -10.74 -5.78 9.12
C GLY A 163 -11.98 -5.83 9.97
N LYS A 164 -11.78 -5.58 11.26
CA LYS A 164 -12.87 -5.48 12.26
C LYS A 164 -12.63 -4.37 13.27
N ASP A 165 -11.38 -3.90 13.37
CA ASP A 165 -10.99 -2.82 14.26
C ASP A 165 -11.02 -1.49 13.49
N GLU A 166 -11.38 -0.39 14.15
CA GLU A 166 -11.43 0.95 13.53
C GLU A 166 -10.13 1.33 12.81
N ARG A 167 -8.98 0.84 13.31
CA ARG A 167 -7.67 1.06 12.70
C ARG A 167 -7.49 0.42 11.33
N ASP A 168 -8.31 -0.56 10.99
CA ASP A 168 -8.27 -1.29 9.72
C ASP A 168 -8.87 -0.49 8.57
N PHE A 169 -9.39 0.69 8.89
CA PHE A 169 -10.06 1.59 7.97
C PHE A 169 -9.31 2.92 7.87
N VAL A 170 -9.52 3.60 6.74
CA VAL A 170 -9.07 4.96 6.50
C VAL A 170 -10.27 5.81 6.12
N ASP A 171 -10.42 6.94 6.82
CA ASP A 171 -11.34 8.00 6.44
C ASP A 171 -10.72 8.81 5.30
N LEU A 172 -11.39 8.86 4.14
CA LEU A 172 -10.96 9.61 2.97
C LEU A 172 -10.78 11.11 3.25
N SER A 173 -11.47 11.66 4.25
CA SER A 173 -11.25 13.04 4.70
C SER A 173 -9.85 13.27 5.26
N SER A 174 -9.21 12.23 5.81
CA SER A 174 -7.82 12.27 6.31
C SER A 174 -6.76 12.09 5.22
N CYS A 175 -7.17 11.72 4.01
CA CYS A 175 -6.27 11.52 2.88
C CYS A 175 -5.90 12.85 2.22
N ASP A 176 -4.76 12.89 1.53
CA ASP A 176 -4.32 14.05 0.75
C ASP A 176 -4.63 13.87 -0.75
N PHE A 177 -4.45 12.64 -1.24
CA PHE A 177 -4.71 12.28 -2.64
C PHE A 177 -5.49 10.98 -2.69
N ILE A 178 -6.59 10.99 -3.43
CA ILE A 178 -7.43 9.82 -3.66
C ILE A 178 -7.41 9.53 -5.15
N ALA A 179 -7.05 8.32 -5.54
CA ALA A 179 -7.11 7.87 -6.92
C ALA A 179 -7.97 6.61 -7.03
N ILE A 180 -8.42 6.30 -8.24
CA ILE A 180 -9.21 5.11 -8.54
C ILE A 180 -8.43 4.25 -9.55
N SER A 181 -8.34 2.94 -9.29
CA SER A 181 -7.73 2.00 -10.22
C SER A 181 -8.31 0.59 -10.04
N HIS A 182 -9.33 0.27 -10.83
CA HIS A 182 -9.97 -1.04 -10.79
C HIS A 182 -9.18 -2.08 -11.58
N HIS A 183 -8.71 -3.11 -10.90
CA HIS A 183 -8.00 -4.22 -11.53
C HIS A 183 -8.06 -5.48 -10.69
N LYS A 184 -8.01 -6.65 -11.35
CA LYS A 184 -8.00 -7.93 -10.65
C LYS A 184 -6.78 -8.03 -9.75
N LEU A 185 -7.00 -8.55 -8.54
CA LEU A 185 -5.94 -8.87 -7.59
C LEU A 185 -5.09 -10.04 -8.07
N PHE A 186 -3.91 -10.20 -7.46
CA PHE A 186 -3.04 -11.34 -7.74
C PHE A 186 -3.75 -12.65 -7.41
N SER A 187 -3.66 -13.63 -8.32
CA SER A 187 -4.06 -15.00 -8.05
C SER A 187 -2.91 -15.94 -8.40
N THR A 188 -2.74 -17.01 -7.63
CA THR A 188 -1.69 -18.02 -7.89
C THR A 188 -1.97 -18.83 -9.15
N ASP A 189 -3.23 -18.91 -9.58
CA ASP A 189 -3.66 -19.70 -10.72
C ASP A 189 -3.11 -19.14 -12.06
N GLU A 190 -2.78 -17.85 -12.11
CA GLU A 190 -2.19 -17.19 -13.29
C GLU A 190 -0.71 -17.54 -13.51
N HIS A 191 -0.03 -18.08 -12.50
CA HIS A 191 1.40 -18.41 -12.56
C HIS A 191 1.70 -19.89 -12.87
N ASP A 192 0.67 -20.75 -12.78
CA ASP A 192 0.73 -22.20 -13.06
C ASP A 192 0.27 -22.57 -14.48
N ALA A 193 -0.07 -21.58 -15.33
CA ALA A 193 -0.26 -21.84 -16.75
C ALA A 193 1.09 -22.20 -17.38
N PRO A 194 1.23 -23.37 -18.03
CA PRO A 194 2.47 -23.71 -18.73
C PRO A 194 2.74 -22.60 -19.76
N GLN A 195 3.85 -21.89 -19.57
CA GLN A 195 4.36 -20.98 -20.59
C GLN A 195 4.73 -21.81 -21.83
N PRO A 196 4.45 -21.32 -23.05
CA PRO A 196 4.76 -22.05 -24.28
C PRO A 196 6.27 -22.30 -24.46
#